data_AF-A0A1Y3BIH9-F1
#
_entry.id   AF-A0A1Y3BIH9-F1
#
_cell.length_a   1.000
_cell.length_b   1.000
_cell.length_c   1.000
_cell.angle_alpha   90.00
_cell.angle_beta   90.00
_cell.angle_gamma   90.00
#
_symmetry.space_group_name_H-M   'P 1'
#
loop_
_entity.id
_entity.type
_entity.pdbx_description
1 polymer ?
#
loop_
_entity_poly.entity_id
_entity_poly.type
_entity_poly.pdbx_seq_one_letter_code
_entity_poly.pdbx_strand_id
1 'polypeptide(L)' 'MKPLNPYNFYEKNGLPYCEDDYHRLFSPKCAGCKQPIKD' A
#
# COMPACT_ATOMS: atom_id res chain seq x y z
N MET A 1 -13.41 -5.64 -8.37
CA MET A 1 -12.98 -5.44 -6.96
C MET A 1 -12.09 -6.63 -6.62
N LYS A 2 -10.78 -6.45 -6.41
CA LYS A 2 -9.89 -7.55 -6.03
C LYS A 2 -10.21 -7.94 -4.57
N PRO A 3 -10.55 -9.19 -4.26
CA PRO A 3 -10.73 -9.61 -2.88
C PRO A 3 -9.39 -9.49 -2.15
N LEU A 4 -9.40 -8.85 -0.99
CA LEU A 4 -8.24 -8.81 -0.10
C LEU A 4 -8.03 -10.22 0.45
N ASN A 5 -6.79 -10.73 0.39
CA ASN A 5 -6.50 -12.03 0.97
C ASN A 5 -6.59 -11.90 2.50
N PRO A 6 -7.50 -12.60 3.19
CA PRO A 6 -7.74 -12.40 4.63
C PRO A 6 -6.53 -12.77 5.49
N TYR A 7 -5.56 -13.47 4.91
CA TYR A 7 -4.32 -13.89 5.57
C TYR A 7 -3.13 -12.96 5.29
N ASN A 8 -3.22 -12.02 4.35
CA ASN A 8 -2.10 -11.15 4.00
C ASN A 8 -2.60 -9.77 3.54
N PHE A 9 -2.94 -8.93 4.50
CA PHE A 9 -3.35 -7.54 4.30
C PHE A 9 -2.53 -6.61 5.19
N TYR A 10 -2.43 -5.35 4.79
CA TYR A 10 -1.81 -4.28 5.56
C TYR A 10 -2.90 -3.45 6.25
N GLU A 11 -2.79 -3.23 7.55
CA GLU A 11 -3.74 -2.40 8.30
C GLU A 11 -3.25 -0.93 8.35
N LYS A 12 -4.15 0.02 8.06
CA LYS A 12 -3.92 1.46 8.30
C LYS A 12 -5.17 2.08 8.91
N ASN A 13 -5.04 2.72 10.07
CA ASN A 13 -6.15 3.37 10.77
C ASN A 13 -7.37 2.45 10.99
N GLY A 14 -7.13 1.15 11.26
CA GLY A 14 -8.20 0.16 11.42
C GLY A 14 -8.86 -0.30 10.12
N LEU A 15 -8.35 0.10 8.94
CA LEU A 15 -8.83 -0.36 7.64
C LEU A 15 -7.81 -1.32 6.99
N PRO A 16 -8.25 -2.47 6.46
CA PRO A 16 -7.39 -3.40 5.73
C PRO A 16 -7.20 -2.97 4.27
N TYR A 17 -5.96 -3.08 3.78
CA TYR A 17 -5.57 -2.78 2.40
C TYR A 17 -4.75 -3.94 1.83
N CYS A 18 -4.81 -4.13 0.50
CA CYS A 18 -3.84 -5.02 -0.16
C CYS A 18 -2.47 -4.34 -0.19
N GLU A 19 -1.41 -5.14 -0.39
CA GLU A 19 -0.04 -4.63 -0.54
C GLU A 19 0.05 -3.50 -1.56
N ASP A 20 -0.47 -3.73 -2.78
CA ASP A 20 -0.44 -2.74 -3.85
C ASP A 20 -1.10 -1.41 -3.46
N ASP A 21 -2.29 -1.46 -2.86
CA ASP A 21 -3.01 -0.25 -2.46
C ASP A 21 -2.35 0.43 -1.28
N TYR A 22 -1.87 -0.34 -0.29
CA TYR A 22 -1.17 0.23 0.86
C TYR A 22 0.07 1.00 0.41
N HIS A 23 0.91 0.39 -0.43
CA HIS A 23 2.08 1.07 -0.99
C HIS A 23 1.70 2.23 -1.91
N ARG A 24 0.67 2.08 -2.75
CA ARG A 24 0.25 3.17 -3.65
C ARG A 24 -0.28 4.40 -2.90
N LEU A 25 -1.05 4.18 -1.84
CA LEU A 25 -1.71 5.22 -1.07
C LEU A 25 -0.79 5.82 0.00
N PHE A 26 0.04 5.00 0.63
CA PHE A 26 0.78 5.38 1.84
C PHE A 26 2.30 5.29 1.70
N SER A 27 2.88 4.60 0.70
CA SER A 27 4.34 4.66 0.56
C SER A 27 4.79 6.08 0.24
N PRO A 28 5.86 6.55 0.89
CA PRO A 28 6.50 7.79 0.49
C PRO A 28 6.96 7.68 -0.96
N LYS A 29 6.70 8.75 -1.71
CA LYS A 29 7.20 8.88 -3.08
C LYS A 29 8.54 9.58 -3.05
N CYS A 30 9.48 9.11 -3.86
CA CYS A 30 10.77 9.77 -4.01
C CYS A 30 10.55 11.20 -4.51
N ALA A 31 11.14 12.18 -3.83
CA ALA A 31 11.01 13.60 -4.18
C ALA A 31 11.59 13.90 -5.58
N GLY A 32 12.62 13.15 -6.01
CA GLY A 32 13.25 13.31 -7.32
C GLY A 32 12.44 12.73 -8.47
N CYS A 33 12.10 11.43 -8.41
CA CYS A 33 11.44 10.74 -9.53
C CYS A 33 9.92 10.61 -9.40
N LYS A 34 9.32 11.01 -8.27
CA LYS A 34 7.88 10.90 -7.95
C LYS A 34 7.32 9.46 -7.96
N GLN A 35 8.18 8.45 -7.98
CA GLN A 35 7.79 7.04 -7.92
C GLN A 35 7.68 6.55 -6.47
N PRO A 36 6.81 5.56 -6.18
CA PRO A 36 6.73 4.96 -4.85
C PRO A 36 8.06 4.30 -4.49
N ILE A 37 8.57 4.60 -3.28
CA ILE A 37 9.74 3.92 -2.74
C ILE A 37 9.25 2.56 -2.23
N LYS A 38 9.57 1.50 -2.97
CA LYS A 38 9.48 0.11 -2.52
C LYS A 38 10.92 -0.32 -2.22
N ASP A 39 11.16 -0.74 -0.98
CA ASP A 39 12.41 -1.43 -0.57
C ASP A 39 12.48 -2.79 -1.26
#